data_AF-J2KS75-F1
#
_entry.id   AF-J2KS75-F1
#
_cell.length_a   1.000
_cell.length_b   1.000
_cell.length_c   1.000
_cell.angle_alpha   90.00
_cell.angle_beta   90.00
_cell.angle_gamma   90.00
#
_symmetry.space_group_name_H-M   'P 1'
#
loop_
_entity.id
_entity.type
_entity.pdbx_description
1 polymer ?
#
loop_
_entity_poly.entity_id
_entity_poly.type
_entity_poly.pdbx_seq_one_letter_code
_entity_poly.pdbx_strand_id
1 'polypeptide(L)'
;MLLLIDNYDSFTWNLYQYFCELGADVRVVRNDAITLQEIEALPLTHLVISPGPCTPDQSGISLTAIRHFAGRVPILGVCLGHQAIAQAYGAQVVRARQVMHGKTSRIQHSNQGVFRNLNNPLTVTRYHSLIVARDTLPAEFEITAWSLRDGEPDEIMGFRHRTLPLEGVQFHPESILSEQGHPLLANFLSA
;
A
#
# COMPACT_ATOMS: atom_id res chain seq x y z
N MET A 1 -15.98 -3.21 -9.13
CA MET A 1 -16.05 -2.93 -7.68
C MET A 1 -14.65 -3.03 -7.09
N LEU A 2 -14.24 -2.04 -6.30
CA LEU A 2 -13.01 -2.08 -5.52
C LEU A 2 -13.30 -2.76 -4.18
N LEU A 3 -12.56 -3.81 -3.84
CA LEU A 3 -12.59 -4.41 -2.51
C LEU A 3 -11.48 -3.82 -1.65
N LEU A 4 -11.85 -3.22 -0.52
CA LEU A 4 -10.92 -2.76 0.50
C LEU A 4 -10.95 -3.75 1.67
N ILE A 5 -9.88 -4.51 1.84
CA ILE A 5 -9.70 -5.42 2.98
C ILE A 5 -9.17 -4.60 4.16
N ASP A 6 -10.02 -4.44 5.17
CA ASP A 6 -9.76 -3.76 6.44
C ASP A 6 -9.01 -4.67 7.41
N ASN A 7 -7.80 -4.26 7.77
CA ASN A 7 -6.99 -4.88 8.81
C ASN A 7 -7.21 -4.23 10.18
N TYR A 8 -8.44 -3.82 10.48
CA TYR A 8 -8.86 -3.17 11.73
C TYR A 8 -8.16 -1.84 11.97
N ASP A 9 -8.04 -1.02 10.92
CA ASP A 9 -7.35 0.26 10.99
C ASP A 9 -8.31 1.45 11.06
N SER A 10 -7.93 2.47 11.82
CA SER A 10 -8.73 3.69 11.96
C SER A 10 -8.78 4.53 10.67
N PHE A 11 -7.82 4.36 9.76
CA PHE A 11 -7.73 5.11 8.50
C PHE A 11 -8.39 4.39 7.31
N THR A 12 -8.89 3.15 7.47
CA THR A 12 -9.61 2.42 6.41
C THR A 12 -10.76 3.25 5.82
N TRP A 13 -11.51 3.96 6.66
CA TRP A 13 -12.64 4.76 6.18
C TRP A 13 -12.23 6.05 5.47
N ASN A 14 -11.02 6.57 5.74
CA ASN A 14 -10.48 7.68 4.96
C ASN A 14 -10.08 7.22 3.56
N LEU A 15 -9.48 6.02 3.44
CA LEU A 15 -9.21 5.40 2.12
C LEU A 15 -10.52 5.14 1.37
N TYR A 16 -11.52 4.55 2.02
CA TYR A 16 -12.85 4.35 1.46
C TYR A 16 -13.41 5.66 0.91
N GLN A 17 -13.39 6.72 1.73
CA GLN A 17 -13.91 8.02 1.33
C GLN A 17 -13.17 8.58 0.11
N TYR A 18 -11.83 8.57 0.10
CA TYR A 18 -11.05 9.09 -1.03
C TYR A 18 -11.33 8.31 -2.32
N PHE A 19 -11.46 6.99 -2.26
CA PHE A 19 -11.84 6.19 -3.43
C PHE A 19 -13.26 6.50 -3.92
N CYS A 20 -14.22 6.69 -3.01
CA CYS A 20 -15.58 7.10 -3.39
C CYS A 20 -15.60 8.50 -4.02
N GLU A 21 -14.81 9.45 -3.50
CA GLU A 21 -14.65 10.79 -4.07
C GLU A 21 -14.05 10.75 -5.49
N LEU A 22 -13.22 9.75 -5.77
CA LEU A 22 -12.68 9.46 -7.11
C LEU A 22 -13.64 8.65 -7.99
N GLY A 23 -14.87 8.38 -7.53
CA GLY A 23 -15.91 7.70 -8.29
C GLY A 23 -15.86 6.17 -8.26
N ALA A 24 -15.03 5.57 -7.41
CA ALA A 24 -14.99 4.11 -7.27
C ALA A 24 -16.18 3.60 -6.43
N ASP A 25 -16.78 2.48 -6.89
CA ASP A 25 -17.68 1.67 -6.08
C ASP A 25 -16.85 0.78 -5.15
N VAL A 26 -16.86 1.09 -3.84
CA VAL A 26 -15.99 0.48 -2.84
C VAL A 26 -16.79 -0.39 -1.87
N ARG A 27 -16.35 -1.64 -1.70
CA ARG A 27 -16.82 -2.52 -0.64
C ARG A 27 -15.71 -2.71 0.38
N VAL A 28 -15.99 -2.38 1.65
CA VAL A 28 -15.07 -2.62 2.77
C VAL A 28 -15.46 -3.92 3.46
N VAL A 29 -14.48 -4.79 3.70
CA VAL A 29 -14.66 -6.04 4.47
C VAL A 29 -13.47 -6.24 5.40
N ARG A 30 -13.71 -6.75 6.61
CA ARG A 30 -12.61 -7.10 7.50
C ARG A 30 -11.88 -8.35 7.01
N ASN A 31 -10.59 -8.44 7.35
CA ASN A 31 -9.72 -9.52 6.90
C ASN A 31 -10.10 -10.94 7.39
N ASP A 32 -11.07 -11.05 8.29
CA ASP A 32 -11.62 -12.27 8.88
C ASP A 32 -13.11 -12.50 8.54
N ALA A 33 -13.72 -11.58 7.80
CA ALA A 33 -15.15 -11.57 7.50
C ALA A 33 -15.49 -11.98 6.05
N ILE A 34 -14.50 -12.41 5.28
CA ILE A 34 -14.66 -12.85 3.90
C ILE A 34 -13.68 -13.98 3.56
N THR A 35 -14.12 -14.90 2.70
CA THR A 35 -13.31 -15.99 2.16
C THR A 35 -12.84 -15.69 0.74
N LEU A 36 -11.81 -16.41 0.25
CA LEU A 36 -11.35 -16.24 -1.14
C LEU A 36 -12.46 -16.52 -2.16
N GLN A 37 -13.27 -17.55 -1.91
CA GLN A 37 -14.36 -17.96 -2.79
C GLN A 37 -15.43 -16.87 -2.90
N GLU A 38 -15.74 -16.20 -1.79
CA GLU A 38 -16.64 -15.05 -1.79
C GLU A 38 -16.05 -13.87 -2.55
N ILE A 39 -14.74 -13.60 -2.44
CA ILE A 39 -14.07 -12.55 -3.21
C ILE A 39 -14.12 -12.88 -4.72
N GLU A 40 -13.88 -14.14 -5.11
CA GLU A 40 -13.94 -14.57 -6.51
C GLU A 40 -15.33 -14.42 -7.14
N ALA A 41 -16.39 -14.51 -6.32
CA ALA A 41 -17.77 -14.32 -6.77
C ALA A 41 -18.14 -12.83 -6.97
N LEU A 42 -17.30 -11.89 -6.54
CA LEU A 42 -17.55 -10.45 -6.74
C LEU A 42 -17.14 -10.01 -8.15
N PRO A 43 -17.81 -8.97 -8.70
CA PRO A 43 -17.33 -8.27 -9.90
C PRO A 43 -16.14 -7.36 -9.56
N LEU A 44 -15.05 -7.98 -9.09
CA LEU A 44 -13.86 -7.33 -8.57
C LEU A 44 -13.08 -6.68 -9.71
N THR A 45 -12.82 -5.38 -9.57
CA THR A 45 -11.97 -4.63 -10.51
C THR A 45 -10.65 -4.22 -9.89
N HIS A 46 -10.60 -3.99 -8.57
CA HIS A 46 -9.41 -3.59 -7.82
C HIS A 46 -9.43 -4.21 -6.43
N LEU A 47 -8.25 -4.50 -5.90
CA LEU A 47 -8.08 -4.95 -4.52
C LEU A 47 -7.16 -3.98 -3.78
N VAL A 48 -7.58 -3.53 -2.60
CA VAL A 48 -6.77 -2.69 -1.72
C VAL A 48 -6.64 -3.38 -0.37
N ILE A 49 -5.40 -3.47 0.12
CA ILE A 49 -5.11 -3.96 1.47
C ILE A 49 -4.79 -2.75 2.34
N SER A 50 -5.65 -2.51 3.34
CA SER A 50 -5.55 -1.33 4.20
C SER A 50 -4.31 -1.36 5.11
N PRO A 51 -4.00 -0.23 5.77
CA PRO A 51 -3.15 -0.22 6.96
C PRO A 51 -3.72 -1.10 8.08
N GLY A 52 -2.96 -1.27 9.16
CA GLY A 52 -3.40 -1.99 10.36
C GLY A 52 -2.36 -1.97 11.47
N PRO A 53 -2.75 -2.26 12.72
CA PRO A 53 -1.87 -2.17 13.88
C PRO A 53 -0.94 -3.39 14.04
N CYS A 54 -1.23 -4.49 13.34
CA CYS A 54 -0.55 -5.77 13.50
C CYS A 54 0.59 -5.96 12.49
N THR A 55 1.31 -7.08 12.62
CA THR A 55 2.27 -7.54 11.61
C THR A 55 1.53 -8.22 10.43
N PRO A 56 2.15 -8.32 9.24
CA PRO A 56 1.50 -9.01 8.12
C PRO A 56 1.13 -10.47 8.40
N ASP A 57 1.86 -11.18 9.26
CA ASP A 57 1.52 -12.55 9.69
C ASP A 57 0.15 -12.65 10.38
N GLN A 58 -0.35 -11.53 10.90
CA GLN A 58 -1.61 -11.42 11.62
C GLN A 58 -2.71 -10.73 10.79
N SER A 59 -2.48 -10.50 9.50
CA SER A 59 -3.38 -9.75 8.60
C SER A 59 -4.52 -10.59 8.00
N GLY A 60 -4.89 -11.69 8.65
CA GLY A 60 -6.00 -12.56 8.24
C GLY A 60 -5.84 -13.07 6.80
N ILE A 61 -6.88 -12.90 5.99
CA ILE A 61 -6.88 -13.33 4.58
C ILE A 61 -5.92 -12.55 3.68
N SER A 62 -5.39 -11.39 4.12
CA SER A 62 -4.69 -10.44 3.24
C SER A 62 -3.52 -11.06 2.47
N LEU A 63 -2.62 -11.81 3.13
CA LEU A 63 -1.49 -12.47 2.46
C LEU A 63 -1.96 -13.47 1.39
N THR A 64 -3.02 -14.23 1.71
CA THR A 64 -3.58 -15.22 0.79
C THR A 64 -4.29 -14.54 -0.38
N ALA A 65 -5.06 -13.48 -0.12
CA ALA A 65 -5.73 -12.68 -1.15
C ALA A 65 -4.71 -12.04 -2.10
N ILE A 66 -3.61 -11.46 -1.59
CA ILE A 66 -2.53 -10.91 -2.42
C ILE A 66 -2.00 -11.96 -3.39
N ARG A 67 -1.61 -13.15 -2.89
CA ARG A 67 -1.07 -14.23 -3.74
C ARG A 67 -2.08 -14.73 -4.77
N HIS A 68 -3.34 -14.84 -4.38
CA HIS A 68 -4.39 -15.39 -5.22
C HIS A 68 -4.83 -14.45 -6.35
N PHE A 69 -4.92 -13.16 -6.05
CA PHE A 69 -5.42 -12.14 -6.99
C PHE A 69 -4.31 -11.39 -7.75
N ALA A 70 -3.04 -11.57 -7.39
CA ALA A 70 -1.92 -11.00 -8.13
C ALA A 70 -1.97 -11.44 -9.60
N GLY A 71 -1.88 -10.47 -10.52
CA GLY A 71 -2.01 -10.69 -11.96
C GLY A 71 -3.43 -10.93 -12.48
N ARG A 72 -4.44 -10.98 -11.60
CA ARG A 72 -5.87 -11.06 -11.98
C ARG A 72 -6.56 -9.71 -11.94
N VAL A 73 -6.25 -8.90 -10.92
CA VAL A 73 -6.72 -7.52 -10.75
C VAL A 73 -5.57 -6.64 -10.25
N PRO A 74 -5.62 -5.32 -10.46
CA PRO A 74 -4.73 -4.38 -9.79
C PRO A 74 -4.84 -4.47 -8.27
N ILE A 75 -3.69 -4.48 -7.59
CA ILE A 75 -3.59 -4.55 -6.13
C ILE A 75 -2.75 -3.38 -5.61
N LEU A 76 -3.28 -2.66 -4.62
CA LEU A 76 -2.56 -1.65 -3.85
C LEU A 76 -2.47 -2.04 -2.38
N GLY A 77 -1.27 -2.00 -1.82
CA GLY A 77 -1.05 -2.13 -0.37
C GLY A 77 -0.68 -0.79 0.26
N VAL A 78 -1.35 -0.41 1.34
CA VAL A 78 -1.05 0.82 2.09
C VAL A 78 -0.53 0.47 3.48
N CYS A 79 0.63 0.98 3.87
CA CYS A 79 1.28 0.75 5.17
C CYS A 79 1.44 -0.76 5.49
N LEU A 80 0.57 -1.34 6.33
CA LEU A 80 0.53 -2.79 6.55
C LEU A 80 0.30 -3.56 5.24
N GLY A 81 -0.57 -3.08 4.35
CA GLY A 81 -0.79 -3.69 3.05
C GLY A 81 0.47 -3.71 2.18
N HIS A 82 1.28 -2.65 2.23
CA HIS A 82 2.59 -2.61 1.56
C HIS A 82 3.54 -3.67 2.12
N GLN A 83 3.61 -3.79 3.44
CA GLN A 83 4.42 -4.82 4.10
C GLN A 83 3.93 -6.24 3.78
N ALA A 84 2.61 -6.44 3.75
CA ALA A 84 1.98 -7.71 3.39
C ALA A 84 2.27 -8.12 1.95
N ILE A 85 2.28 -7.18 1.00
CA ILE A 85 2.69 -7.49 -0.37
C ILE A 85 4.15 -7.95 -0.39
N ALA A 86 5.06 -7.20 0.21
CA ALA A 86 6.48 -7.58 0.21
C ALA A 86 6.69 -8.96 0.85
N GLN A 87 6.04 -9.21 1.99
CA GLN A 87 6.13 -10.48 2.70
C GLN A 87 5.49 -11.65 1.95
N ALA A 88 4.38 -11.41 1.23
CA ALA A 88 3.75 -12.44 0.40
C ALA A 88 4.70 -13.02 -0.64
N TYR A 89 5.69 -12.23 -1.07
CA TYR A 89 6.76 -12.57 -2.01
C TYR A 89 8.12 -12.86 -1.35
N GLY A 90 8.17 -13.01 -0.03
CA GLY A 90 9.36 -13.47 0.68
C GLY A 90 10.31 -12.38 1.19
N ALA A 91 9.96 -11.09 1.05
CA ALA A 91 10.71 -10.03 1.71
C ALA A 91 10.52 -10.07 3.23
N GLN A 92 11.52 -9.58 3.97
CA GLN A 92 11.44 -9.45 5.42
C GLN A 92 10.86 -8.10 5.83
N VAL A 93 10.00 -8.13 6.84
CA VAL A 93 9.49 -6.93 7.52
C VAL A 93 10.20 -6.81 8.86
N VAL A 94 10.92 -5.71 9.04
CA VAL A 94 11.80 -5.46 10.19
C VAL A 94 11.39 -4.19 10.91
N ARG A 95 11.86 -4.01 12.15
CA ARG A 95 11.63 -2.76 12.88
C ARG A 95 12.29 -1.59 12.17
N ALA A 96 11.55 -0.49 12.04
CA ALA A 96 12.08 0.78 11.58
C ALA A 96 13.16 1.26 12.57
N ARG A 97 14.16 1.99 12.06
CA ARG A 97 15.19 2.62 12.92
C ARG A 97 14.56 3.65 13.85
N GLN A 98 13.54 4.34 13.36
CA GLN A 98 12.76 5.33 14.10
C GLN A 98 11.27 5.04 13.92
N VAL A 99 10.54 5.03 15.05
CA VAL A 99 9.08 4.93 15.02
C VAL A 99 8.48 6.26 14.55
N MET A 100 7.57 6.18 13.58
CA MET A 100 6.85 7.30 13.02
C MET A 100 5.37 7.17 13.40
N HIS A 101 4.80 8.19 14.04
CA HIS A 101 3.39 8.19 14.40
C HIS A 101 2.83 9.60 14.21
N GLY A 102 2.07 9.80 13.12
CA GLY A 102 1.51 11.11 12.76
C GLY A 102 2.55 12.14 12.33
N LYS A 103 3.70 11.69 11.80
CA LYS A 103 4.78 12.57 11.37
C LYS A 103 4.85 12.64 9.85
N THR A 104 5.15 13.81 9.32
CA THR A 104 5.40 13.98 7.89
C THR A 104 6.85 13.65 7.52
N SER A 105 7.08 13.27 6.28
CA SER A 105 8.40 13.07 5.70
C SER A 105 8.38 13.49 4.24
N ARG A 106 9.48 14.08 3.76
CA ARG A 106 9.70 14.29 2.33
C ARG A 106 10.30 13.03 1.74
N ILE A 107 9.65 12.45 0.75
CA ILE A 107 10.10 11.26 0.03
C ILE A 107 10.47 11.63 -1.40
N GLN A 108 11.40 10.90 -2.00
CA GLN A 108 11.67 10.96 -3.42
C GLN A 108 11.04 9.77 -4.12
N HIS A 109 10.73 9.92 -5.41
CA HIS A 109 10.18 8.84 -6.22
C HIS A 109 10.70 8.88 -7.67
N SER A 110 10.48 7.80 -8.41
CA SER A 110 10.91 7.63 -9.81
C SER A 110 9.86 8.06 -10.85
N ASN A 111 8.79 8.73 -10.43
CA ASN A 111 7.64 9.12 -11.27
C ASN A 111 6.98 7.94 -12.02
N GLN A 112 6.96 6.75 -11.40
CA GLN A 112 6.38 5.52 -11.95
C GLN A 112 5.16 5.05 -11.15
N GLY A 113 4.31 4.26 -11.79
CA GLY A 113 3.16 3.62 -11.14
C GLY A 113 2.23 4.64 -10.48
N VAL A 114 1.86 4.39 -9.23
CA VAL A 114 1.01 5.31 -8.45
C VAL A 114 1.62 6.71 -8.24
N PHE A 115 2.94 6.87 -8.42
CA PHE A 115 3.64 8.14 -8.27
C PHE A 115 3.72 8.99 -9.53
N ARG A 116 3.08 8.58 -10.63
CA ARG A 116 3.10 9.32 -11.90
C ARG A 116 2.49 10.72 -11.74
N ASN A 117 3.20 11.73 -12.24
CA ASN A 117 2.80 13.15 -12.23
C ASN A 117 2.57 13.73 -10.82
N LEU A 118 3.25 13.19 -9.80
CA LEU A 118 3.27 13.76 -8.44
C LEU A 118 4.50 14.66 -8.24
N ASN A 119 4.43 15.55 -7.26
CA ASN A 119 5.54 16.42 -6.87
C ASN A 119 6.72 15.58 -6.38
N ASN A 120 7.93 15.97 -6.77
CA ASN A 120 9.16 15.30 -6.35
C ASN A 120 10.15 16.33 -5.78
N PRO A 121 10.43 16.32 -4.46
CA PRO A 121 9.95 15.37 -3.45
C PRO A 121 8.48 15.58 -3.07
N LEU A 122 7.85 14.52 -2.55
CA LEU A 122 6.47 14.49 -2.06
C LEU A 122 6.45 14.49 -0.53
N THR A 123 5.60 15.32 0.10
CA THR A 123 5.40 15.27 1.55
C THR A 123 4.30 14.25 1.90
N VAL A 124 4.59 13.28 2.76
CA VAL A 124 3.67 12.20 3.14
C VAL A 124 3.63 11.97 4.64
N THR A 125 2.49 11.53 5.17
CA THR A 125 2.33 11.16 6.59
C THR A 125 2.66 9.69 6.85
N ARG A 126 3.39 9.43 7.92
CA ARG A 126 3.86 8.09 8.33
C ARG A 126 3.37 7.73 9.73
N TYR A 127 2.90 6.50 9.89
CA TYR A 127 2.38 5.93 11.14
C TYR A 127 3.01 4.57 11.52
N HIS A 128 4.13 4.21 10.89
CA HIS A 128 4.70 2.88 10.99
C HIS A 128 5.82 2.75 12.05
N SER A 129 5.95 1.54 12.56
CA SER A 129 7.07 1.07 13.39
C SER A 129 7.86 -0.05 12.73
N LEU A 130 7.37 -0.55 11.59
CA LEU A 130 7.93 -1.62 10.78
C LEU A 130 8.13 -1.12 9.34
N ILE A 131 9.13 -1.67 8.66
CA ILE A 131 9.45 -1.40 7.26
C ILE A 131 9.84 -2.68 6.54
N VAL A 132 9.75 -2.66 5.21
CA VAL A 132 10.33 -3.70 4.36
C VAL A 132 11.85 -3.55 4.35
N ALA A 133 12.58 -4.62 4.65
CA ALA A 133 14.04 -4.64 4.60
C ALA A 133 14.50 -4.62 3.14
N ARG A 134 15.19 -3.53 2.75
CA ARG A 134 15.58 -3.24 1.37
C ARG A 134 16.31 -4.39 0.68
N ASP A 135 17.27 -5.01 1.36
CA ASP A 135 18.12 -6.05 0.79
C ASP A 135 17.41 -7.40 0.62
N THR A 136 16.18 -7.51 1.13
CA THR A 136 15.35 -8.72 1.04
C THR A 136 14.20 -8.59 0.03
N LEU A 137 14.00 -7.40 -0.55
CA LEU A 137 12.97 -7.19 -1.54
C LEU A 137 13.34 -7.97 -2.83
N PRO A 138 12.50 -8.92 -3.29
CA PRO A 138 12.81 -9.74 -4.44
C PRO A 138 13.02 -8.93 -5.73
N ALA A 139 13.83 -9.45 -6.65
CA ALA A 139 14.19 -8.77 -7.89
C ALA A 139 13.00 -8.54 -8.84
N GLU A 140 11.88 -9.23 -8.63
CA GLU A 140 10.62 -9.01 -9.37
C GLU A 140 9.94 -7.68 -9.00
N PHE A 141 10.36 -7.04 -7.91
CA PHE A 141 9.95 -5.70 -7.53
C PHE A 141 11.00 -4.66 -7.93
N GLU A 142 10.52 -3.46 -8.19
CA GLU A 142 11.32 -2.25 -8.29
C GLU A 142 10.88 -1.24 -7.23
N ILE A 143 11.85 -0.61 -6.57
CA ILE A 143 11.60 0.46 -5.60
C ILE A 143 11.22 1.72 -6.39
N THR A 144 10.04 2.26 -6.13
CA THR A 144 9.50 3.44 -6.81
C THR A 144 9.55 4.70 -5.97
N ALA A 145 9.68 4.58 -4.64
CA ALA A 145 9.86 5.71 -3.74
C ALA A 145 10.70 5.35 -2.50
N TRP A 146 11.41 6.34 -1.96
CA TRP A 146 12.27 6.19 -0.78
C TRP A 146 12.35 7.48 0.05
N SER A 147 12.62 7.36 1.35
CA SER A 147 13.06 8.50 2.16
C SER A 147 14.56 8.76 1.99
N LEU A 148 15.01 9.94 2.38
CA LEU A 148 16.44 10.27 2.44
C LEU A 148 16.93 10.34 3.89
N ARG A 149 18.16 9.88 4.11
CA ARG A 149 18.95 10.15 5.31
C ARG A 149 20.34 10.61 4.88
N ASP A 150 20.77 11.76 5.39
CA ASP A 150 22.06 12.36 5.05
C ASP A 150 22.29 12.52 3.53
N GLY A 151 21.20 12.77 2.77
CA GLY A 151 21.22 12.91 1.32
C GLY A 151 21.11 11.60 0.53
N GLU A 152 21.16 10.44 1.19
CA GLU A 152 21.15 9.12 0.56
C GLU A 152 19.82 8.38 0.75
N PRO A 153 19.41 7.49 -0.17
CA PRO A 153 18.23 6.65 -0.01
C PRO A 153 18.27 5.81 1.27
N ASP A 154 17.20 5.86 2.07
CA ASP A 154 17.10 5.16 3.34
C ASP A 154 16.03 4.06 3.31
N GLU A 155 14.80 4.39 3.67
CA GLU A 155 13.72 3.42 3.79
C GLU A 155 12.90 3.36 2.49
N ILE A 156 12.42 2.16 2.15
CA ILE A 156 11.48 1.98 1.04
C ILE A 156 10.16 2.66 1.41
N MET A 157 9.70 3.56 0.54
CA MET A 157 8.42 4.26 0.67
C MET A 157 7.40 3.83 -0.38
N GLY A 158 7.86 3.21 -1.46
CA GLY A 158 7.03 2.63 -2.49
C GLY A 158 7.78 1.59 -3.30
N PHE A 159 7.06 0.57 -3.76
CA PHE A 159 7.55 -0.37 -4.75
C PHE A 159 6.40 -0.79 -5.69
N ARG A 160 6.77 -1.38 -6.83
CA ARG A 160 5.85 -2.08 -7.71
C ARG A 160 6.44 -3.36 -8.25
N HIS A 161 5.60 -4.32 -8.59
CA HIS A 161 6.01 -5.49 -9.36
C HIS A 161 6.33 -5.06 -10.80
N ARG A 162 7.35 -5.69 -11.40
CA ARG A 162 7.84 -5.35 -12.74
C ARG A 162 6.88 -5.69 -13.89
N THR A 163 5.98 -6.64 -13.66
CA THR A 163 5.13 -7.27 -14.70
C THR A 163 3.65 -7.38 -14.28
N LEU A 164 3.35 -7.29 -12.98
CA LEU A 164 1.98 -7.36 -12.45
C LEU A 164 1.52 -5.96 -12.01
N PRO A 165 0.21 -5.64 -12.08
CA PRO A 165 -0.34 -4.40 -11.54
C PRO A 165 -0.44 -4.48 -10.00
N LEU A 166 0.71 -4.57 -9.34
CA LEU A 166 0.84 -4.79 -7.90
C LEU A 166 1.80 -3.75 -7.33
N GLU A 167 1.28 -2.84 -6.52
CA GLU A 167 2.03 -1.72 -5.95
C GLU A 167 1.80 -1.63 -4.44
N GLY A 168 2.78 -1.08 -3.72
CA GLY A 168 2.64 -0.81 -2.30
C GLY A 168 3.27 0.51 -1.91
N VAL A 169 2.62 1.25 -1.00
CA VAL A 169 3.15 2.49 -0.40
C VAL A 169 3.23 2.37 1.12
N GLN A 170 4.34 2.80 1.72
CA GLN A 170 4.60 2.63 3.15
C GLN A 170 3.96 3.75 4.02
N PHE A 171 3.50 4.82 3.39
CA PHE A 171 2.86 5.98 4.02
C PHE A 171 1.34 5.97 3.80
N HIS A 172 0.64 6.95 4.36
CA HIS A 172 -0.82 7.05 4.31
C HIS A 172 -1.27 8.13 3.31
N PRO A 173 -1.58 7.80 2.04
CA PRO A 173 -2.10 8.75 1.07
C PRO A 173 -3.43 9.37 1.49
N GLU A 174 -4.19 8.70 2.35
CA GLU A 174 -5.47 9.16 2.91
C GLU A 174 -5.32 10.12 4.09
N SER A 175 -4.10 10.38 4.55
CA SER A 175 -3.85 11.33 5.64
C SER A 175 -3.92 12.77 5.14
N ILE A 176 -4.59 13.64 5.89
CA ILE A 176 -4.75 15.06 5.57
C ILE A 176 -3.41 15.81 5.39
N LEU A 177 -2.33 15.35 6.03
CA LEU A 177 -1.01 15.96 5.92
C LEU A 177 -0.16 15.37 4.76
N SER A 178 -0.68 14.38 4.04
CA SER A 178 -0.07 13.86 2.82
C SER A 178 -0.47 14.72 1.62
N GLU A 179 0.53 15.17 0.87
CA GLU A 179 0.31 15.87 -0.38
C GLU A 179 -0.12 14.88 -1.47
N GLN A 180 -1.03 15.32 -2.33
CA GLN A 180 -1.45 14.60 -3.54
C GLN A 180 -1.90 13.14 -3.32
N GLY A 181 -2.53 12.87 -2.17
CA GLY A 181 -3.17 11.59 -1.87
C GLY A 181 -4.20 11.16 -2.92
N HIS A 182 -5.15 12.03 -3.26
CA HIS A 182 -6.13 11.76 -4.33
C HIS A 182 -5.48 11.49 -5.69
N PRO A 183 -4.56 12.32 -6.23
CA PRO A 183 -3.82 11.98 -7.44
C PRO A 183 -3.12 10.61 -7.41
N LEU A 184 -2.51 10.23 -6.28
CA LEU A 184 -1.86 8.92 -6.13
C LEU A 184 -2.88 7.78 -6.26
N LEU A 185 -4.01 7.88 -5.55
CA LEU A 185 -5.06 6.87 -5.60
C LEU A 185 -5.76 6.84 -6.98
N ALA A 186 -5.90 7.99 -7.64
CA ALA A 186 -6.42 8.08 -9.01
C ALA A 186 -5.50 7.38 -10.03
N ASN A 187 -4.18 7.48 -9.86
CA ASN A 187 -3.23 6.73 -10.67
C ASN A 187 -3.41 5.22 -10.51
N PHE A 188 -3.67 4.74 -9.29
CA PHE A 188 -3.97 3.33 -9.04
C PHE A 188 -5.26 2.88 -9.74
N LEU A 189 -6.35 3.66 -9.64
CA LEU A 189 -7.62 3.34 -10.30
C LEU A 189 -7.55 3.32 -11.83
N SER A 190 -6.53 3.96 -12.41
CA SER A 190 -6.32 4.06 -13.85
C SER A 190 -5.33 3.03 -14.41
N ALA A 191 -4.84 2.11 -13.56
CA ALA A 191 -3.79 1.13 -13.91
C ALA A 191 -4.35 -0.11 -14.62
#